data_AF-A0A1V4VM24-F1
#
_entry.id   AF-A0A1V4VM24-F1
#
_cell.length_a   1.000
_cell.length_b   1.000
_cell.length_c   1.000
_cell.angle_alpha   90.00
_cell.angle_beta   90.00
_cell.angle_gamma   90.00
#
_symmetry.space_group_name_H-M   'P 1'
#
loop_
_entity.id
_entity.type
_entity.pdbx_description
1 polymer ?
#
loop_
_entity_poly.entity_id
_entity_poly.type
_entity_poly.pdbx_seq_one_letter_code
_entity_poly.pdbx_strand_id
1 'polypeptide(L)'
;MEVKILFFITDKIVFGMAGIRVLSATIEFTAAMLMLKYGQVETAFKINAALALVGPTVLIAVTSLGLIGLAGKISPAGMATVILGVFLIFIGINKI
;
A
#
# COMPACT_ATOMS: atom_id res chain seq x y z
N MET A 1 -14.03 10.71 -20.81
CA MET A 1 -13.74 9.87 -21.99
C MET A 1 -12.35 9.25 -21.88
N GLU A 2 -11.33 10.01 -21.47
CA GLU A 2 -9.96 9.52 -21.27
C GLU A 2 -9.81 8.44 -20.18
N VAL A 3 -10.48 8.59 -19.03
CA VAL A 3 -10.43 7.58 -17.95
C VAL A 3 -10.97 6.22 -18.41
N LYS A 4 -12.04 6.22 -19.24
CA LYS A 4 -12.56 4.98 -19.83
C LYS A 4 -11.53 4.33 -20.75
N ILE A 5 -10.84 5.10 -21.58
CA ILE A 5 -9.78 4.60 -22.47
C ILE A 5 -8.62 3.99 -21.66
N LEU A 6 -8.18 4.64 -20.57
CA LEU A 6 -7.14 4.11 -19.68
C LEU A 6 -7.53 2.75 -19.07
N PHE A 7 -8.80 2.60 -18.66
CA PHE A 7 -9.36 1.35 -18.14
C PHE A 7 -9.37 0.21 -19.16
N PHE A 8 -9.52 0.53 -20.46
CA PHE A 8 -9.53 -0.48 -21.53
C PHE A 8 -8.12 -0.89 -21.99
N ILE A 9 -7.09 -0.09 -21.70
CA ILE A 9 -5.71 -0.34 -22.14
C ILE A 9 -4.86 -1.03 -21.05
N THR A 10 -5.22 -0.85 -19.77
CA THR A 10 -4.40 -1.30 -18.64
C THR A 10 -4.85 -2.66 -18.10
N ASP A 11 -3.89 -3.54 -17.80
CA ASP A 11 -4.15 -4.82 -17.12
C ASP A 11 -4.95 -4.59 -15.82
N LYS A 12 -5.99 -5.40 -15.59
CA LYS A 12 -6.90 -5.25 -14.45
C LYS A 12 -6.19 -5.32 -13.10
N ILE A 13 -5.13 -6.13 -12.99
CA ILE A 13 -4.30 -6.23 -11.78
C ILE A 13 -3.50 -4.94 -11.60
N VAL A 14 -2.88 -4.43 -12.67
CA VAL A 14 -2.14 -3.16 -12.63
C VAL A 14 -3.05 -2.00 -12.23
N PHE A 15 -4.26 -1.96 -12.79
CA PHE A 15 -5.26 -0.97 -12.41
C PHE A 15 -5.63 -1.07 -10.92
N GLY A 16 -5.84 -2.28 -10.40
CA GLY A 16 -6.09 -2.52 -8.98
C GLY A 16 -4.93 -2.08 -8.09
N MET A 17 -3.69 -2.42 -8.46
CA MET A 17 -2.48 -1.99 -7.73
C MET A 17 -2.37 -0.47 -7.69
N ALA A 18 -2.54 0.20 -8.83
CA ALA A 18 -2.51 1.65 -8.93
C ALA A 18 -3.63 2.29 -8.11
N GLY A 19 -4.85 1.74 -8.16
CA GLY A 19 -6.00 2.21 -7.40
C GLY A 19 -5.76 2.18 -5.88
N ILE A 20 -5.19 1.09 -5.35
CA ILE A 20 -4.85 1.00 -3.92
C ILE A 20 -3.79 2.05 -3.54
N ARG A 21 -2.80 2.32 -4.42
CA ARG A 21 -1.80 3.35 -4.18
C ARG A 21 -2.39 4.75 -4.18
N VAL A 22 -3.30 5.04 -5.11
CA VAL A 22 -4.02 6.33 -5.15
C VAL A 22 -4.85 6.52 -3.87
N LEU A 23 -5.54 5.46 -3.42
CA LEU A 23 -6.29 5.49 -2.16
C LEU A 23 -5.36 5.77 -0.97
N SER A 24 -4.26 5.03 -0.84
CA SER A 24 -3.27 5.23 0.22
C SER A 24 -2.69 6.65 0.22
N ALA A 25 -2.31 7.15 -0.96
CA ALA A 25 -1.77 8.49 -1.10
C ALA A 25 -2.79 9.56 -0.69
N THR A 26 -4.07 9.35 -0.99
CA THR A 26 -5.14 10.26 -0.56
C THR A 26 -5.30 10.26 0.96
N ILE A 27 -5.20 9.10 1.61
CA ILE A 27 -5.26 8.97 3.08
C ILE A 27 -4.07 9.71 3.72
N GLU A 28 -2.85 9.46 3.26
CA GLU A 28 -1.65 10.13 3.77
C GLU A 28 -1.69 11.65 3.54
N PHE A 29 -2.10 12.06 2.34
CA PHE A 29 -2.25 13.48 2.03
C PHE A 29 -3.29 14.16 2.93
N THR A 30 -4.44 13.52 3.15
CA THR A 30 -5.48 14.03 4.06
C THR A 30 -4.96 14.17 5.48
N ALA A 31 -4.23 13.17 5.98
CA ALA A 31 -3.61 13.21 7.29
C ALA A 31 -2.57 14.33 7.39
N ALA A 32 -1.71 14.51 6.39
CA ALA A 32 -0.75 15.61 6.34
C ALA A 32 -1.46 16.98 6.38
N MET A 33 -2.55 17.14 5.61
CA MET A 33 -3.35 18.37 5.65
C MET A 33 -3.99 18.60 7.02
N LEU A 34 -4.42 17.56 7.73
CA LEU A 34 -4.91 17.67 9.12
C LEU A 34 -3.79 18.05 10.09
N MET A 35 -2.59 17.48 9.95
CA MET A 35 -1.42 17.85 10.75
C MET A 35 -1.11 19.35 10.59
N LEU A 36 -1.08 19.85 9.35
CA LEU A 36 -0.86 21.25 9.03
C LEU A 36 -1.99 22.15 9.55
N LYS A 37 -3.24 21.70 9.44
CA LYS A 37 -4.42 22.44 9.94
C LYS A 37 -4.36 22.65 11.45
N TYR A 38 -3.97 21.64 12.22
CA TYR A 38 -3.92 21.75 13.68
C TYR A 38 -2.62 22.37 14.20
N GLY A 39 -1.52 22.27 13.46
CA GLY A 39 -0.27 22.97 13.78
C GLY A 39 0.37 22.60 15.12
N GLN A 40 -0.03 21.47 15.71
CA GLN A 40 0.44 21.01 17.02
C GLN A 40 1.12 19.64 16.89
N VAL A 41 2.33 19.54 17.44
CA VAL A 41 3.14 18.32 17.38
C VAL A 41 2.42 17.13 18.00
N GLU A 42 1.76 17.32 19.15
CA GLU A 42 1.02 16.25 19.83
C GLU A 42 -0.13 15.71 18.97
N THR A 43 -0.91 16.58 18.35
CA THR A 43 -1.99 16.21 17.43
C THR A 43 -1.44 15.52 16.19
N ALA A 44 -0.33 16.00 15.63
CA ALA A 44 0.33 15.36 14.50
C ALA A 44 0.85 13.96 14.83
N PHE A 45 1.40 13.77 16.03
CA PHE A 45 1.84 12.46 16.51
C PHE A 45 0.66 11.48 16.65
N LYS A 46 -0.49 11.94 17.18
CA LYS A 46 -1.72 11.13 17.26
C LYS A 46 -2.22 10.72 15.87
N ILE A 47 -2.21 11.64 14.90
CA ILE A 47 -2.58 11.33 13.52
C ILE A 47 -1.61 10.30 12.92
N ASN A 48 -0.30 10.47 13.13
CA ASN A 48 0.71 9.53 12.64
C ASN A 48 0.58 8.14 13.27
N ALA A 49 0.26 8.07 14.56
CA ALA A 49 -0.02 6.80 15.24
C ALA A 49 -1.23 6.09 14.63
N ALA A 50 -2.29 6.82 14.27
CA ALA A 50 -3.42 6.26 13.53
C ALA A 50 -3.05 5.79 12.11
N LEU A 51 -2.13 6.51 11.44
CA LEU A 51 -1.61 6.13 10.12
C LEU A 51 -0.65 4.93 10.14
N ALA A 52 -0.10 4.56 11.30
CA ALA A 52 0.94 3.54 11.40
C ALA A 52 0.56 2.18 10.77
N LEU A 53 -0.74 1.86 10.71
CA LEU A 53 -1.25 0.64 10.09
C LEU A 53 -1.49 0.76 8.58
N VAL A 54 -1.62 1.97 8.03
CA VAL A 54 -1.97 2.20 6.62
C VAL A 54 -0.88 1.64 5.70
N GLY A 55 0.39 1.98 5.96
CA GLY A 55 1.53 1.49 5.18
C GLY A 55 1.61 -0.04 5.10
N PRO A 56 1.63 -0.75 6.25
CA PRO A 56 1.62 -2.21 6.28
C PRO A 56 0.42 -2.85 5.58
N THR A 57 -0.80 -2.30 5.75
CA THR A 57 -2.00 -2.81 5.07
C THR A 57 -1.91 -2.65 3.55
N VAL A 58 -1.46 -1.49 3.08
CA VAL A 58 -1.30 -1.21 1.64
C VAL A 58 -0.20 -2.08 1.03
N LEU A 59 0.90 -2.31 1.76
CA LEU A 59 1.96 -3.23 1.34
C LEU A 59 1.40 -4.63 1.10
N ILE A 60 0.66 -5.19 2.06
CA ILE A 60 0.05 -6.53 1.90
C ILE A 60 -0.88 -6.53 0.69
N ALA A 61 -1.82 -5.59 0.62
CA ALA A 61 -2.85 -5.60 -0.41
C ALA A 61 -2.27 -5.49 -1.84
N VAL A 62 -1.33 -4.56 -2.07
CA VAL A 62 -0.70 -4.38 -3.38
C VAL A 62 0.22 -5.56 -3.72
N THR A 63 0.99 -6.07 -2.76
CA THR A 63 1.86 -7.23 -2.98
C THR A 63 1.04 -8.47 -3.31
N SER A 64 -0.07 -8.71 -2.62
CA SER A 64 -0.99 -9.82 -2.91
C SER A 64 -1.56 -9.73 -4.32
N LEU A 65 -2.04 -8.55 -4.75
CA LEU A 65 -2.50 -8.36 -6.13
C LEU A 65 -1.37 -8.61 -7.15
N GLY A 66 -0.17 -8.09 -6.88
CA GLY A 66 0.99 -8.31 -7.73
C GLY A 66 1.35 -9.78 -7.88
N LEU A 67 1.36 -10.54 -6.78
CA LEU A 67 1.63 -11.98 -6.79
C LEU A 67 0.54 -12.76 -7.55
N ILE A 68 -0.73 -12.38 -7.40
CA ILE A 68 -1.83 -12.96 -8.19
C ILE A 68 -1.63 -12.69 -9.69
N GLY A 69 -1.26 -11.47 -10.08
CA GLY A 69 -0.97 -11.13 -11.48
C GLY A 69 0.28 -11.82 -12.06
N LEU A 70 1.19 -12.24 -11.18
CA LEU A 70 2.40 -12.99 -11.52
C LEU A 70 2.22 -14.51 -11.41
N ALA A 71 1.02 -15.00 -11.08
CA ALA A 71 0.76 -16.43 -10.96
C ALA A 71 1.12 -17.17 -12.26
N GLY A 72 1.90 -18.26 -12.13
CA GLY A 72 2.42 -19.02 -13.27
C GLY A 72 3.56 -18.36 -14.05
N LYS A 73 3.90 -17.10 -13.77
CA LYS A 73 5.06 -16.38 -14.36
C LYS A 73 6.30 -16.38 -13.47
N ILE A 74 6.11 -16.60 -12.16
CA ILE A 74 7.19 -16.71 -11.18
C ILE A 74 7.23 -18.11 -10.58
N SER A 75 8.41 -18.58 -10.21
CA SER A 75 8.58 -19.87 -9.56
C SER A 75 7.93 -19.88 -8.16
N PRO A 76 7.48 -21.05 -7.67
CA PRO A 76 6.99 -21.17 -6.29
C PRO A 76 8.01 -20.70 -5.24
N ALA A 77 9.30 -20.95 -5.49
CA ALA A 77 10.37 -20.47 -4.64
C ALA A 77 10.44 -18.93 -4.60
N GLY A 78 10.38 -18.26 -5.75
CA GLY A 78 10.36 -16.79 -5.82
C GLY A 78 9.12 -16.20 -5.12
N MET A 79 7.97 -16.84 -5.28
CA MET A 79 6.72 -16.47 -4.61
C MET A 79 6.85 -16.59 -3.08
N ALA A 80 7.43 -17.69 -2.59
CA ALA A 80 7.72 -17.90 -1.17
C ALA A 80 8.71 -16.88 -0.61
N THR A 81 9.75 -16.50 -1.39
CA THR A 81 10.72 -15.46 -0.98
C THR A 81 10.05 -14.10 -0.79
N VAL A 82 9.16 -13.69 -1.68
CA VAL A 82 8.43 -12.42 -1.53
C VAL A 82 7.56 -12.44 -0.27
N ILE A 83 6.82 -13.53 -0.06
CA ILE A 83 5.98 -13.72 1.13
C ILE A 83 6.82 -13.67 2.41
N LEU A 84 7.98 -14.35 2.42
CA LEU A 84 8.92 -14.30 3.53
C LEU A 84 9.41 -12.87 3.80
N GLY A 85 9.76 -12.11 2.76
CA GLY A 85 10.15 -10.71 2.89
C GLY A 85 9.06 -9.86 3.55
N VAL A 86 7.79 -10.05 3.15
CA VAL A 86 6.65 -9.37 3.82
C VAL A 86 6.57 -9.76 5.29
N PHE A 87 6.66 -11.05 5.64
CA PHE A 87 6.66 -11.48 7.05
C PHE A 87 7.82 -10.89 7.87
N LEU A 88 9.02 -10.80 7.28
CA LEU A 88 10.19 -10.23 7.96
C LEU A 88 9.98 -8.75 8.31
N ILE A 89 9.27 -7.98 7.47
CA ILE A 89 8.91 -6.59 7.79
C ILE A 89 8.06 -6.54 9.07
N PHE A 90 7.04 -7.40 9.18
CA PHE A 90 6.19 -7.45 10.38
C PHE A 90 6.92 -7.95 11.62
N ILE A 91 7.80 -8.94 11.49
CA ILE A 91 8.66 -9.39 12.59
C ILE A 91 9.57 -8.25 13.05
N GLY A 92 10.11 -7.47 12.11
CA GLY A 92 10.91 -6.28 12.42
C GLY A 92 10.11 -5.23 13.19
N ILE A 93 8.91 -4.89 12.72
CA ILE A 93 8.01 -3.93 13.38
C ILE A 93 7.65 -4.38 14.81
N ASN A 94 7.40 -5.67 15.04
CA ASN A 94 7.07 -6.19 16.37
C ASN A 94 8.24 -6.06 17.37
N LYS A 95 9.48 -5.97 16.88
CA LYS A 95 10.69 -5.88 17.71
C LYS A 95 11.16 -4.45 17.98
N ILE A 96 10.43 -3.43 17.52
CA ILE A 96 10.67 -2.00 17.79
C ILE A 96 9.81 -1.59 18.98
#